data_AF-A0A355F0A6-F1
#
_entry.id   AF-A0A355F0A6-F1
#
_cell.length_a   1.000
_cell.length_b   1.000
_cell.length_c   1.000
_cell.angle_alpha   90.00
_cell.angle_beta   90.00
_cell.angle_gamma   90.00
#
_symmetry.space_group_name_H-M   'P 1'
#
loop_
_entity.id
_entity.type
_entity.pdbx_description
1 polymer ?
#
loop_
_entity_poly.entity_id
_entity_poly.type
_entity_poly.pdbx_seq_one_letter_code
_entity_poly.pdbx_strand_id
1 'polypeptide(L)'
;MQAKFRSITRFVVPGLALVLAATCGGAASADPQPEIIELRGAESLGTSIPTVFSGDLRDLPRAQEWQPGDSIKEIPRRHNRPPRVVPPPAKPELDPLLAVQAGAPRSSRALTPPILNFAGQGFTGVNPPDTVGDVGLNHYIQSINGSGGAVFTVYNKADGTVAAGPINMDSLGTGNCASGLGDPVILFDQLADRWFLSEFSNSGNRMCVYISQ
;
A
#
# COMPACT_ATOMS: atom_id res chain seq x y z
N MET A 1 50.82 -9.75 5.84
CA MET A 1 50.89 -8.42 5.21
C MET A 1 49.49 -7.81 5.29
N GLN A 2 49.29 -6.86 6.19
CA GLN A 2 47.98 -6.24 6.46
C GLN A 2 47.83 -4.97 5.62
N ALA A 3 46.73 -4.88 4.86
CA ALA A 3 46.39 -3.70 4.06
C ALA A 3 45.78 -2.61 4.96
N LYS A 4 46.42 -1.44 4.96
CA LYS A 4 46.02 -0.25 5.71
C LYS A 4 44.77 0.40 5.09
N PHE A 5 43.74 0.61 5.91
CA PHE A 5 42.65 1.54 5.62
C PHE A 5 43.20 2.97 5.50
N ARG A 6 42.91 3.66 4.39
CA ARG A 6 43.22 5.08 4.21
C ARG A 6 42.05 5.94 4.70
N SER A 7 42.39 6.90 5.55
CA SER A 7 41.52 7.90 6.18
C SER A 7 40.86 8.83 5.14
N ILE A 8 39.57 9.17 5.35
CA ILE A 8 38.85 10.22 4.61
C ILE A 8 38.89 11.51 5.44
N THR A 9 39.53 12.53 4.88
CA THR A 9 39.68 13.87 5.44
C THR A 9 38.36 14.67 5.36
N ARG A 10 37.91 15.20 6.49
CA ARG A 10 36.80 16.17 6.56
C ARG A 10 37.29 17.57 6.20
N PHE A 11 36.60 18.27 5.29
CA PHE A 11 36.80 19.70 5.06
C PHE A 11 35.92 20.51 6.02
N VAL A 12 36.54 21.46 6.72
CA VAL A 12 35.89 22.53 7.49
C VAL A 12 35.96 23.78 6.63
N VAL A 13 34.80 24.37 6.29
CA VAL A 13 34.71 25.70 5.68
C VAL A 13 34.57 26.72 6.81
N PRO A 14 35.40 27.79 6.88
CA PRO A 14 35.28 28.79 7.93
C PRO A 14 34.13 29.77 7.63
N GLY A 15 33.62 30.37 8.71
CA GLY A 15 32.35 31.07 8.77
C GLY A 15 32.22 32.31 7.90
N LEU A 16 30.96 32.61 7.56
CA LEU A 16 30.52 33.92 7.10
C LEU A 16 29.65 34.54 8.20
N ALA A 17 30.03 35.75 8.61
CA ALA A 17 29.46 36.49 9.72
C ALA A 17 28.00 36.91 9.47
N LEU A 18 27.20 36.76 10.52
CA LEU A 18 25.79 37.18 10.60
C LEU A 18 25.74 38.67 10.95
N VAL A 19 25.26 39.52 10.04
CA VAL A 19 24.92 40.92 10.35
C VAL A 19 23.43 40.97 10.70
N LEU A 20 23.11 41.17 11.99
CA LEU A 20 21.76 41.50 12.44
C LEU A 20 21.50 42.99 12.21
N ALA A 21 20.74 43.33 11.17
CA ALA A 21 20.08 44.63 11.08
C ALA A 21 18.66 44.48 11.64
N ALA A 22 18.43 45.06 12.82
CA ALA A 22 17.10 45.14 13.43
C ALA A 22 16.27 46.21 12.72
N THR A 23 15.44 45.80 11.77
CA THR A 23 14.34 46.64 11.26
C THR A 23 13.04 46.20 11.91
N CYS A 24 12.53 47.02 12.84
CA CYS A 24 11.17 46.94 13.34
C CYS A 24 10.19 47.36 12.24
N GLY A 25 9.85 46.42 11.35
CA GLY A 25 8.72 46.53 10.43
C GLY A 25 7.68 45.50 10.85
N GLY A 26 6.50 45.95 11.28
CA GLY A 26 5.38 45.06 11.55
C GLY A 26 5.05 44.27 10.28
N ALA A 27 5.25 42.95 10.32
CA ALA A 27 4.76 42.07 9.27
C ALA A 27 3.24 42.02 9.40
N ALA A 28 2.54 42.74 8.53
CA ALA A 28 1.15 42.43 8.25
C ALA A 28 1.13 40.97 7.76
N SER A 29 0.47 40.08 8.51
CA SER A 29 0.18 38.72 8.08
C SER A 29 -0.65 38.83 6.79
N ALA A 30 0.00 38.70 5.64
CA ALA A 30 -0.69 38.48 4.39
C ALA A 30 -1.44 37.15 4.53
N ASP A 31 -2.76 37.19 4.37
CA ASP A 31 -3.58 35.99 4.29
C ASP A 31 -2.97 35.07 3.22
N PRO A 32 -2.66 33.79 3.52
CA PRO A 32 -2.08 32.90 2.54
C PRO A 32 -3.03 32.82 1.34
N GLN A 33 -2.55 33.27 0.18
CA GLN A 33 -3.31 33.20 -1.05
C GLN A 33 -3.70 31.74 -1.29
N PRO A 34 -4.95 31.46 -1.71
CA PRO A 34 -5.37 30.10 -1.99
C PRO A 34 -4.41 29.50 -3.02
N GLU A 35 -3.77 28.39 -2.65
CA GLU A 35 -2.87 27.66 -3.53
C GLU A 35 -3.67 27.21 -4.76
N ILE A 36 -3.41 27.84 -5.90
CA ILE A 36 -4.03 27.46 -7.17
C ILE A 36 -3.35 26.17 -7.63
N ILE A 37 -3.97 25.03 -7.33
CA ILE A 37 -3.53 23.73 -7.83
C ILE A 37 -4.00 23.63 -9.29
N GLU A 38 -3.10 23.94 -10.23
CA GLU A 38 -3.32 23.68 -11.65
C GLU A 38 -3.23 22.16 -11.89
N LEU A 39 -4.39 21.49 -12.01
CA LEU A 39 -4.46 20.08 -12.33
C LEU A 39 -3.97 19.86 -13.77
N ARG A 40 -2.66 19.63 -13.92
CA ARG A 40 -2.12 19.05 -15.15
C ARG A 40 -2.67 17.62 -15.22
N GLY A 41 -3.34 17.29 -16.32
CA GLY A 41 -3.91 15.96 -16.53
C GLY A 41 -2.84 14.85 -16.48
N ALA A 42 -3.25 13.61 -16.75
CA ALA A 42 -2.30 12.50 -16.79
C ALA A 42 -1.21 12.75 -17.85
N GLU A 43 0.05 12.69 -17.41
CA GLU A 43 1.21 12.76 -18.28
C GLU A 43 1.67 11.33 -18.63
N SER A 44 1.95 11.06 -19.91
CA SER A 44 2.54 9.79 -20.32
C SER A 44 4.03 9.80 -20.02
N LEU A 45 4.43 9.12 -18.94
CA LEU A 45 5.82 8.99 -18.52
C LEU A 45 6.54 7.85 -19.28
N GLY A 46 6.41 7.79 -20.60
CA GLY A 46 7.10 6.79 -21.45
C GLY A 46 6.92 5.33 -21.01
N THR A 47 7.77 4.43 -21.53
CA THR A 47 7.82 3.03 -21.13
C THR A 47 8.82 2.86 -19.97
N SER A 48 8.38 2.27 -18.86
CA SER A 48 9.29 1.86 -17.79
C SER A 48 9.97 0.53 -18.12
N ILE A 49 11.26 0.43 -17.81
CA ILE A 49 11.99 -0.85 -17.83
C ILE A 49 11.88 -1.41 -16.40
N PRO A 50 11.17 -2.54 -16.20
CA PRO A 50 11.03 -3.11 -14.86
C PRO A 50 12.35 -3.75 -14.41
N THR A 51 12.65 -3.63 -13.11
CA THR A 51 13.65 -4.50 -12.49
C THR A 51 13.06 -5.91 -12.39
N VAL A 52 13.87 -6.92 -12.67
CA VAL A 52 13.45 -8.32 -12.58
C VAL A 52 14.03 -8.95 -11.32
N PHE A 53 13.15 -9.51 -10.48
CA PHE A 53 13.52 -10.45 -9.44
C PHE A 53 13.38 -11.87 -9.99
N SER A 54 14.45 -12.66 -9.93
CA SER A 54 14.47 -14.06 -10.43
C SER A 54 14.70 -15.10 -9.32
N GLY A 55 14.61 -14.69 -8.06
CA GLY A 55 14.72 -15.61 -6.92
C GLY A 55 13.40 -16.31 -6.62
N ASP A 56 13.45 -17.28 -5.71
CA ASP A 56 12.25 -17.92 -5.18
C ASP A 56 11.68 -17.09 -4.02
N LEU A 57 10.37 -16.91 -3.98
CA LEU A 57 9.70 -16.23 -2.85
C LEU A 57 9.92 -16.97 -1.52
N ARG A 58 10.16 -18.29 -1.56
CA ARG A 58 10.46 -19.11 -0.38
C ARG A 58 11.80 -18.79 0.26
N ASP A 59 12.72 -18.21 -0.51
CA ASP A 59 14.06 -17.85 -0.05
C ASP A 59 14.13 -16.41 0.47
N LEU A 60 13.06 -15.63 0.29
CA LEU A 60 13.00 -14.27 0.83
C LEU A 60 12.87 -14.29 2.36
N PRO A 61 13.47 -13.31 3.07
CA PRO A 61 13.31 -13.18 4.51
C PRO A 61 11.84 -13.06 4.90
N ARG A 62 11.44 -13.81 5.92
CA ARG A 62 10.10 -13.68 6.48
C ARG A 62 9.95 -12.33 7.19
N ALA A 63 8.79 -11.71 7.03
CA ALA A 63 8.41 -10.54 7.79
C ALA A 63 8.37 -10.86 9.29
N GLN A 64 8.74 -9.90 10.12
CA GLN A 64 8.68 -10.06 11.57
C GLN A 64 7.20 -10.16 12.01
N GLU A 65 6.87 -11.23 12.72
CA GLU A 65 5.57 -11.37 13.35
C GLU A 65 5.48 -10.48 14.59
N TRP A 66 4.37 -9.76 14.72
CA TRP A 66 4.09 -8.94 15.89
C TRP A 66 3.92 -9.82 17.14
N GLN A 67 4.53 -9.40 18.25
CA GLN A 67 4.41 -10.07 19.54
C GLN A 67 3.72 -9.15 20.56
N PRO A 68 3.01 -9.72 21.56
CA PRO A 68 2.48 -8.94 22.67
C PRO A 68 3.57 -8.10 23.35
N GLY A 69 3.40 -6.78 23.33
CA GLY A 69 4.40 -5.82 23.83
C GLY A 69 5.03 -4.97 22.72
N ASP A 70 4.96 -5.42 21.47
CA ASP A 70 5.36 -4.62 20.33
C ASP A 70 4.40 -3.44 20.14
N SER A 71 4.93 -2.32 19.65
CA SER A 71 4.16 -1.10 19.42
C SER A 71 3.03 -1.32 18.41
N ILE A 72 1.92 -0.61 18.59
CA ILE A 72 0.82 -0.55 17.63
C ILE A 72 0.93 0.75 16.83
N LYS A 73 0.98 0.64 15.50
CA LYS A 73 0.92 1.74 14.53
C LYS A 73 -0.53 1.97 14.13
N GLU A 74 -1.14 2.99 14.71
CA GLU A 74 -2.47 3.44 14.32
C GLU A 74 -2.36 4.61 13.32
N ILE A 75 -3.02 4.48 12.17
CA ILE A 75 -3.16 5.55 11.18
C ILE A 75 -4.47 6.29 11.47
N PRO A 76 -4.41 7.56 11.92
CA PRO A 76 -5.62 8.32 12.22
C PRO A 76 -6.44 8.54 10.96
N ARG A 77 -7.77 8.40 11.07
CA ARG A 77 -8.68 8.77 9.97
C ARG A 77 -8.54 10.26 9.67
N ARG A 78 -8.11 10.59 8.45
CA ARG A 78 -8.12 11.96 7.94
C ARG A 78 -9.57 12.38 7.69
N HIS A 79 -10.11 13.23 8.55
CA HIS A 79 -11.42 13.81 8.36
C HIS A 79 -11.31 15.05 7.46
N ASN A 80 -11.28 14.84 6.14
CA ASN A 80 -11.59 15.93 5.22
C ASN A 80 -13.09 16.18 5.33
N ARG A 81 -13.48 17.23 6.05
CA ARG A 81 -14.88 17.72 6.07
C ARG A 81 -15.00 18.77 4.97
N PRO A 82 -15.30 18.40 3.71
CA PRO A 82 -15.76 19.41 2.76
C PRO A 82 -17.01 20.09 3.36
N PRO A 83 -17.33 21.32 2.93
CA PRO A 83 -18.60 21.94 3.30
C PRO A 83 -19.71 20.92 3.10
N ARG A 84 -20.60 20.79 4.10
CA ARG A 84 -21.72 19.86 4.02
C ARG A 84 -22.60 20.29 2.86
N VAL A 85 -22.38 19.71 1.68
CA VAL A 85 -23.33 19.76 0.58
C VAL A 85 -24.49 18.93 1.07
N VAL A 86 -25.56 19.59 1.50
CA VAL A 86 -26.83 18.91 1.76
C VAL A 86 -27.44 18.74 0.39
N PRO A 87 -27.41 17.54 -0.21
CA PRO A 87 -28.18 17.32 -1.43
C PRO A 87 -29.64 17.67 -1.12
N PRO A 88 -30.37 18.27 -2.07
CA PRO A 88 -31.80 18.46 -1.90
C PRO A 88 -32.42 17.11 -1.53
N PRO A 89 -33.44 17.08 -0.65
CA PRO A 89 -34.06 15.83 -0.24
C PRO A 89 -34.45 15.05 -1.48
N ALA A 90 -33.80 13.89 -1.68
CA ALA A 90 -34.15 13.00 -2.75
C ALA A 90 -35.60 12.58 -2.52
N LYS A 91 -36.43 12.69 -3.56
CA LYS A 91 -37.75 12.05 -3.51
C LYS A 91 -37.48 10.54 -3.40
N PRO A 92 -38.01 9.83 -2.40
CA PRO A 92 -37.86 8.39 -2.34
C PRO A 92 -38.57 7.79 -3.55
N GLU A 93 -37.78 7.39 -4.55
CA GLU A 93 -38.24 6.60 -5.67
C GLU A 93 -38.03 5.13 -5.34
N LEU A 94 -38.98 4.28 -5.73
CA LEU A 94 -38.80 2.83 -5.63
C LEU A 94 -37.66 2.44 -6.58
N ASP A 95 -36.72 1.64 -6.08
CA ASP A 95 -35.66 1.07 -6.90
C ASP A 95 -36.30 0.34 -8.11
N PRO A 96 -36.02 0.76 -9.36
CA PRO A 96 -36.55 0.13 -10.56
C PRO A 96 -36.26 -1.38 -10.63
N LEU A 97 -35.21 -1.85 -9.95
CA LEU A 97 -34.83 -3.25 -9.89
C LEU A 97 -35.53 -4.03 -8.77
N LEU A 98 -36.24 -3.38 -7.85
CA LEU A 98 -36.91 -4.05 -6.72
C LEU A 98 -37.94 -5.07 -7.19
N ALA A 99 -38.77 -4.72 -8.18
CA ALA A 99 -39.77 -5.62 -8.75
C ALA A 99 -39.12 -6.78 -9.51
N VAL A 100 -38.00 -6.51 -10.20
CA VAL A 100 -37.22 -7.52 -10.92
C VAL A 100 -36.59 -8.51 -9.93
N GLN A 101 -36.03 -8.03 -8.81
CA GLN A 101 -35.48 -8.86 -7.75
C GLN A 101 -36.56 -9.69 -7.04
N ALA A 102 -37.74 -9.11 -6.80
CA ALA A 102 -38.87 -9.81 -6.17
C ALA A 102 -39.46 -10.91 -7.07
N GLY A 103 -39.45 -10.71 -8.39
CA GLY A 103 -39.90 -11.68 -9.39
C GLY A 103 -38.81 -12.66 -9.85
N ALA A 104 -37.54 -12.40 -9.52
CA ALA A 104 -36.45 -13.32 -9.84
C ALA A 104 -36.74 -14.69 -9.20
N PRO A 105 -36.55 -15.81 -9.92
CA PRO A 105 -36.66 -17.13 -9.34
C PRO A 105 -35.80 -17.19 -8.08
N ARG A 106 -36.39 -17.54 -6.94
CA ARG A 106 -35.63 -17.85 -5.73
C ARG A 106 -34.79 -19.08 -6.03
N SER A 107 -33.62 -18.84 -6.59
CA SER A 107 -32.64 -19.87 -6.86
C SER A 107 -32.13 -20.32 -5.50
N SER A 108 -32.37 -21.59 -5.17
CA SER A 108 -31.75 -22.27 -4.04
C SER A 108 -30.24 -22.48 -4.25
N ARG A 109 -29.56 -21.65 -5.07
CA ARG A 109 -28.11 -21.48 -5.04
C ARG A 109 -27.74 -20.82 -3.71
N ALA A 110 -27.98 -21.61 -2.66
CA ALA A 110 -27.28 -21.55 -1.42
C ALA A 110 -25.81 -21.52 -1.79
N LEU A 111 -25.11 -20.54 -1.22
CA LEU A 111 -23.67 -20.60 -1.07
C LEU A 111 -23.34 -22.04 -0.65
N THR A 112 -22.62 -22.77 -1.51
CA THR A 112 -22.09 -24.07 -1.09
C THR A 112 -21.14 -23.82 0.08
N PRO A 113 -21.05 -24.73 1.06
CA PRO A 113 -20.04 -24.62 2.10
C PRO A 113 -18.66 -24.37 1.48
N PRO A 114 -17.81 -23.53 2.09
CA PRO A 114 -16.46 -23.31 1.60
C PRO A 114 -15.73 -24.65 1.41
N ILE A 115 -15.05 -24.80 0.27
CA ILE A 115 -14.24 -26.00 -0.03
C ILE A 115 -13.07 -26.10 0.97
N LEU A 116 -12.53 -24.94 1.37
CA LEU A 116 -11.47 -24.81 2.36
C LEU A 116 -11.79 -23.63 3.29
N ASN A 117 -11.39 -23.77 4.54
CA ASN A 117 -11.44 -22.72 5.55
C ASN A 117 -10.21 -22.85 6.45
N PHE A 118 -9.37 -21.82 6.47
CA PHE A 118 -8.14 -21.78 7.25
C PHE A 118 -7.87 -20.35 7.73
N ALA A 119 -7.04 -20.22 8.76
CA ALA A 119 -6.64 -18.91 9.27
C ALA A 119 -5.69 -18.22 8.29
N GLY A 120 -6.00 -16.97 7.95
CA GLY A 120 -5.10 -16.08 7.20
C GLY A 120 -4.01 -15.47 8.08
N GLN A 121 -3.39 -14.40 7.58
CA GLN A 121 -2.40 -13.62 8.31
C GLN A 121 -2.99 -13.03 9.60
N GLY A 122 -2.20 -13.07 10.67
CA GLY A 122 -2.57 -12.53 11.98
C GLY A 122 -2.37 -11.03 12.10
N PHE A 123 -2.54 -10.51 13.31
CA PHE A 123 -2.32 -9.11 13.62
C PHE A 123 -0.84 -8.73 13.46
N THR A 124 -0.59 -7.59 12.80
CA THR A 124 0.76 -7.08 12.49
C THR A 124 1.15 -5.86 13.33
N GLY A 125 0.32 -5.49 14.31
CA GLY A 125 0.52 -4.24 15.03
C GLY A 125 0.06 -3.00 14.26
N VAL A 126 -0.68 -3.12 13.14
CA VAL A 126 -1.12 -1.97 12.34
C VAL A 126 -2.64 -1.85 12.29
N ASN A 127 -3.14 -0.62 12.39
CA ASN A 127 -4.56 -0.29 12.26
C ASN A 127 -4.75 0.91 11.30
N PRO A 128 -5.55 0.80 10.22
CA PRO A 128 -6.24 -0.42 9.78
C PRO A 128 -5.27 -1.46 9.18
N PRO A 129 -5.63 -2.75 9.20
CA PRO A 129 -4.81 -3.82 8.63
C PRO A 129 -4.93 -3.93 7.11
N ASP A 130 -5.90 -3.27 6.47
CA ASP A 130 -6.17 -3.27 5.02
C ASP A 130 -6.02 -4.63 4.35
N THR A 131 -6.77 -5.60 4.88
CA THR A 131 -6.73 -6.98 4.40
C THR A 131 -7.33 -7.12 3.02
N VAL A 132 -6.51 -7.58 2.08
CA VAL A 132 -6.86 -7.87 0.69
C VAL A 132 -6.33 -9.24 0.28
N GLY A 133 -6.80 -9.76 -0.84
CA GLY A 133 -6.25 -10.96 -1.45
C GLY A 133 -7.04 -11.41 -2.66
N ASP A 134 -6.43 -12.27 -3.47
CA ASP A 134 -7.08 -12.85 -4.64
C ASP A 134 -6.70 -14.33 -4.84
N VAL A 135 -7.56 -15.05 -5.54
CA VAL A 135 -7.49 -16.50 -5.74
C VAL A 135 -7.08 -16.81 -7.17
N GLY A 136 -5.88 -17.36 -7.32
CA GLY A 136 -5.38 -17.85 -8.60
C GLY A 136 -5.76 -19.29 -8.87
N LEU A 137 -5.08 -19.89 -9.85
CA LEU A 137 -5.29 -21.29 -10.24
C LEU A 137 -4.96 -22.24 -9.08
N ASN A 138 -3.78 -22.10 -8.51
CA ASN A 138 -3.23 -23.02 -7.49
C ASN A 138 -2.98 -22.36 -6.12
N HIS A 139 -3.02 -21.04 -6.04
CA HIS A 139 -2.66 -20.30 -4.84
C HIS A 139 -3.70 -19.23 -4.49
N TYR A 140 -3.81 -18.93 -3.20
CA TYR A 140 -4.44 -17.72 -2.70
C TYR A 140 -3.34 -16.82 -2.15
N ILE A 141 -3.31 -15.56 -2.54
CA ILE A 141 -2.37 -14.58 -1.98
C ILE A 141 -3.17 -13.61 -1.14
N GLN A 142 -2.83 -13.50 0.15
CA GLN A 142 -3.36 -12.49 1.05
C GLN A 142 -2.29 -11.43 1.29
N SER A 143 -2.69 -10.17 1.39
CA SER A 143 -1.83 -9.10 1.91
C SER A 143 -2.55 -8.27 2.96
N ILE A 144 -1.78 -7.81 3.95
CA ILE A 144 -2.20 -6.90 5.01
C ILE A 144 -1.12 -5.85 5.23
N ASN A 145 -1.46 -4.72 5.83
CA ASN A 145 -0.47 -3.75 6.29
C ASN A 145 0.40 -4.34 7.40
N GLY A 146 1.70 -4.06 7.33
CA GLY A 146 2.71 -4.27 8.35
C GLY A 146 3.37 -2.95 8.78
N SER A 147 4.21 -3.01 9.82
CA SER A 147 4.79 -1.80 10.44
C SER A 147 5.60 -0.95 9.44
N GLY A 148 6.30 -1.60 8.51
CA GLY A 148 7.16 -0.99 7.51
C GLY A 148 6.63 -0.93 6.07
N GLY A 149 5.42 -1.43 5.79
CA GLY A 149 4.89 -1.58 4.43
C GLY A 149 3.81 -2.66 4.38
N ALA A 150 3.39 -3.09 3.19
CA ALA A 150 2.51 -4.26 3.09
C ALA A 150 3.29 -5.57 3.32
N VAL A 151 2.63 -6.57 3.90
CA VAL A 151 3.13 -7.94 3.99
C VAL A 151 2.18 -8.89 3.27
N PHE A 152 2.70 -9.91 2.61
CA PHE A 152 1.88 -10.90 1.90
C PHE A 152 2.29 -12.33 2.20
N THR A 153 1.32 -13.24 2.13
CA THR A 153 1.50 -14.68 2.30
C THR A 153 0.82 -15.41 1.15
N VAL A 154 1.52 -16.40 0.59
CA VAL A 154 1.03 -17.28 -0.46
C VAL A 154 0.56 -18.57 0.18
N TYR A 155 -0.70 -18.95 -0.04
CA TYR A 155 -1.31 -20.17 0.46
C TYR A 155 -1.59 -21.14 -0.68
N ASN A 156 -1.33 -22.43 -0.46
CA ASN A 156 -1.74 -23.50 -1.36
C ASN A 156 -3.25 -23.62 -1.37
N LYS A 157 -3.88 -23.49 -2.53
CA LYS A 157 -5.33 -23.63 -2.69
C LYS A 157 -5.80 -25.08 -2.55
N ALA A 158 -4.88 -26.05 -2.55
CA ALA A 158 -5.22 -27.46 -2.37
C ALA A 158 -5.59 -27.80 -0.92
N ASP A 159 -4.92 -27.20 0.05
CA ASP A 159 -5.03 -27.57 1.47
C ASP A 159 -4.97 -26.40 2.46
N GLY A 160 -4.71 -25.17 2.00
CA GLY A 160 -4.57 -23.97 2.83
C GLY A 160 -3.21 -23.82 3.50
N THR A 161 -2.24 -24.68 3.21
CA THR A 161 -0.88 -24.57 3.78
C THR A 161 -0.13 -23.36 3.23
N VAL A 162 0.80 -22.79 4.00
CA VAL A 162 1.64 -21.67 3.54
C VAL A 162 2.67 -22.17 2.53
N ALA A 163 2.58 -21.67 1.30
CA ALA A 163 3.57 -21.91 0.25
C ALA A 163 4.77 -20.98 0.39
N ALA A 164 4.54 -19.71 0.73
CA ALA A 164 5.59 -18.71 0.97
C ALA A 164 5.10 -17.59 1.90
N GLY A 165 6.02 -17.01 2.67
CA GLY A 165 5.78 -15.86 3.54
C GLY A 165 5.46 -16.17 5.01
N PRO A 166 5.02 -15.15 5.78
CA PRO A 166 4.78 -13.76 5.35
C PRO A 166 6.05 -13.06 4.84
N ILE A 167 5.95 -12.23 3.80
CA ILE A 167 7.07 -11.51 3.18
C ILE A 167 6.73 -10.01 3.13
N ASN A 168 7.70 -9.14 3.41
CA ASN A 168 7.52 -7.71 3.14
C ASN A 168 7.45 -7.46 1.63
N MET A 169 6.41 -6.79 1.17
CA MET A 169 6.16 -6.59 -0.27
C MET A 169 7.26 -5.75 -0.94
N ASP A 170 7.85 -4.81 -0.21
CA ASP A 170 8.97 -3.99 -0.65
C ASP A 170 10.28 -4.77 -0.90
N SER A 171 10.38 -6.01 -0.41
CA SER A 171 11.49 -6.91 -0.73
C SER A 171 11.50 -7.36 -2.20
N LEU A 172 10.36 -7.22 -2.89
CA LEU A 172 10.25 -7.45 -4.34
C LEU A 172 10.79 -6.27 -5.16
N GLY A 173 10.93 -5.10 -4.54
CA GLY A 173 11.27 -3.85 -5.19
C GLY A 173 12.74 -3.47 -5.10
N THR A 174 13.08 -2.41 -5.83
CA THR A 174 14.40 -1.76 -5.78
C THR A 174 14.22 -0.24 -5.79
N GLY A 175 15.27 0.50 -5.40
CA GLY A 175 15.24 1.95 -5.36
C GLY A 175 14.15 2.46 -4.40
N ASN A 176 13.26 3.34 -4.89
CA ASN A 176 12.15 3.88 -4.08
C ASN A 176 11.11 2.81 -3.69
N CYS A 177 11.10 1.65 -4.36
CA CYS A 177 10.21 0.54 -4.03
C CYS A 177 10.86 -0.50 -3.10
N ALA A 178 12.06 -0.23 -2.60
CA ALA A 178 12.66 -0.99 -1.50
C ALA A 178 12.27 -0.42 -0.11
N SER A 179 11.21 0.39 -0.06
CA SER A 179 10.65 0.94 1.18
C SER A 179 9.13 1.15 1.06
N GLY A 180 8.37 0.21 1.62
CA GLY A 180 6.91 0.20 1.57
C GLY A 180 6.25 1.22 2.52
N LEU A 181 4.95 1.44 2.32
CA LEU A 181 4.09 2.22 3.22
C LEU A 181 2.72 1.58 3.47
N GLY A 182 2.39 0.47 2.79
CA GLY A 182 1.12 -0.24 2.94
C GLY A 182 0.11 0.08 1.84
N ASP A 183 -1.16 -0.10 2.17
CA ASP A 183 -2.31 -0.06 1.24
C ASP A 183 -2.16 -1.07 0.10
N PRO A 184 -2.07 -2.38 0.42
CA PRO A 184 -1.84 -3.40 -0.60
C PRO A 184 -3.02 -3.55 -1.56
N VAL A 185 -2.70 -3.90 -2.79
CA VAL A 185 -3.64 -4.49 -3.77
C VAL A 185 -3.05 -5.80 -4.28
N ILE A 186 -3.87 -6.83 -4.35
CA ILE A 186 -3.52 -8.16 -4.89
C ILE A 186 -4.59 -8.54 -5.91
N LEU A 187 -4.18 -8.90 -7.13
CA LEU A 187 -5.07 -9.38 -8.17
C LEU A 187 -4.41 -10.53 -8.96
N PHE A 188 -5.22 -11.44 -9.48
CA PHE A 188 -4.79 -12.47 -10.41
C PHE A 188 -5.49 -12.30 -11.77
N ASP A 189 -4.71 -12.09 -12.82
CA ASP A 189 -5.19 -12.09 -14.20
C ASP A 189 -5.17 -13.52 -14.74
N GLN A 190 -6.36 -14.12 -14.87
CA GLN A 190 -6.54 -15.49 -15.37
C GLN A 190 -6.20 -15.64 -16.86
N LEU A 191 -6.31 -14.58 -17.65
CA LEU A 191 -6.03 -14.63 -19.08
C LEU A 191 -4.53 -14.54 -19.36
N ALA A 192 -3.81 -13.77 -18.52
CA ALA A 192 -2.37 -13.63 -18.60
C ALA A 192 -1.60 -14.66 -17.75
N ASP A 193 -2.27 -15.37 -16.83
CA ASP A 193 -1.69 -16.24 -15.80
C ASP A 193 -0.66 -15.49 -14.94
N ARG A 194 -1.02 -14.29 -14.48
CA ARG A 194 -0.12 -13.40 -13.73
C ARG A 194 -0.75 -12.81 -12.49
N TRP A 195 0.10 -12.67 -11.47
CA TRP A 195 -0.21 -11.91 -10.27
C TRP A 195 0.19 -10.45 -10.44
N PHE A 196 -0.70 -9.57 -10.01
CA PHE A 196 -0.47 -8.15 -9.82
C PHE A 196 -0.46 -7.86 -8.32
N LEU A 197 0.59 -7.18 -7.86
CA LEU A 197 0.69 -6.68 -6.49
C LEU A 197 1.07 -5.20 -6.54
N SER A 198 0.55 -4.41 -5.60
CA SER A 198 1.01 -3.03 -5.42
C SER A 198 0.91 -2.56 -3.99
N GLU A 199 1.73 -1.56 -3.65
CA GLU A 199 1.67 -0.82 -2.39
C GLU A 199 2.19 0.61 -2.57
N PHE A 200 1.90 1.50 -1.62
CA PHE A 200 2.54 2.81 -1.58
C PHE A 200 4.02 2.70 -1.19
N SER A 201 4.84 3.59 -1.75
CA SER A 201 6.20 3.82 -1.26
C SER A 201 6.20 4.80 -0.09
N ASN A 202 7.11 4.61 0.87
CA ASN A 202 7.33 5.52 2.01
C ASN A 202 7.70 6.94 1.55
N SER A 203 8.30 7.08 0.36
CA SER A 203 8.81 8.36 -0.12
C SER A 203 8.15 8.85 -1.42
N GLY A 204 7.76 10.13 -1.41
CA GLY A 204 7.11 10.80 -2.54
C GLY A 204 5.72 10.25 -2.85
N ASN A 205 5.11 10.74 -3.93
CA ASN A 205 3.80 10.29 -4.41
C ASN A 205 3.98 9.13 -5.38
N ARG A 206 4.38 7.96 -4.88
CA ARG A 206 4.74 6.80 -5.70
C ARG A 206 3.93 5.56 -5.33
N MET A 207 3.53 4.83 -6.35
CA MET A 207 2.93 3.51 -6.27
C MET A 207 3.94 2.49 -6.81
N CYS A 208 4.22 1.45 -6.03
CA CYS A 208 5.08 0.35 -6.44
C CYS A 208 4.21 -0.76 -7.02
N VAL A 209 4.60 -1.28 -8.18
CA VAL A 209 3.83 -2.30 -8.91
C VAL A 209 4.74 -3.49 -9.21
N TYR A 210 4.26 -4.68 -8.89
CA TYR A 210 4.96 -5.95 -9.09
C TYR A 210 4.08 -6.88 -9.92
N ILE A 211 4.65 -7.50 -10.94
CA ILE A 211 3.97 -8.41 -11.85
C ILE A 211 4.74 -9.73 -11.88
N SER A 212 4.07 -10.86 -11.67
CA SER A 212 4.70 -12.17 -11.84
C SER A 212 4.96 -12.49 -13.32
N GLN A 213 6.00 -13.27 -13.61
CA GLN A 213 6.30 -13.73 -14.96
C GLN A 213 5.62 -15.05 -15.28
#